data_AF-A0A8K0HMM8-F1
#
_entry.id   AF-A0A8K0HMM8-F1
#
_cell.length_a   1.000
_cell.length_b   1.000
_cell.length_c   1.000
_cell.angle_alpha   90.00
_cell.angle_beta   90.00
_cell.angle_gamma   90.00
#
_symmetry.space_group_name_H-M   'P 1'
#
loop_
_entity.id
_entity.type
_entity.pdbx_description
1 polymer ?
#
loop_
_entity_poly.entity_id
_entity_poly.type
_entity_poly.pdbx_seq_one_letter_code
_entity_poly.pdbx_strand_id
1 'polypeptide(L)'
;MADPADRSLKIIAGADSFGCSVKDALVSHLRSLNIEVDDLGTSSYYSIAAEVGRRVSSAASTNTAAEVRGLVACGTGVGVAIFANKYPGVFAATCLSPSDALNARSINNSNVLAVSGMSTSPDSAIEIVDTWLKTPFKSPCPASGSQPWPEDIQSFLDNSLTEMPKISSTGTEGSESDSKCSICCLVKNRELGPIDIIPGGSMKILRETPTSAIVRFKAGSVEPAHSHTFGHDLVVLEGKKTVWNLSKKEKFDLSVGDYLFTPATDVHRVKYHEDTEFFIKWDGKWDMFFHEDLQAAKEAVDKESN
;
A
#
# COMPACT_ATOMS: atom_id res chain seq x y z
N MET A 1 25.89 -14.99 -5.29
CA MET A 1 25.33 -13.66 -5.56
C MET A 1 26.16 -13.09 -6.71
N ALA A 2 25.54 -12.63 -7.79
CA ALA A 2 26.28 -12.00 -8.88
C ALA A 2 27.01 -10.74 -8.35
N ASP A 3 28.23 -10.52 -8.80
CA ASP A 3 28.98 -9.28 -8.56
C ASP A 3 28.11 -8.09 -9.03
N PRO A 4 27.94 -7.00 -8.24
CA PRO A 4 27.28 -5.79 -8.70
C PRO A 4 27.78 -5.27 -10.06
N ALA A 5 29.02 -5.60 -10.44
CA ALA A 5 29.62 -5.24 -11.73
C ALA A 5 29.10 -6.03 -12.95
N ASP A 6 28.33 -7.12 -12.75
CA ASP A 6 27.86 -8.02 -13.83
C ASP A 6 26.34 -7.88 -14.10
N ARG A 7 25.68 -6.87 -13.53
CA ARG A 7 24.26 -6.60 -13.80
C ARG A 7 24.13 -5.71 -15.03
N SER A 8 23.34 -6.15 -16.01
CA SER A 8 22.97 -5.29 -17.15
C SER A 8 22.21 -4.07 -16.66
N LEU A 9 22.54 -2.87 -17.15
CA LEU A 9 21.87 -1.62 -16.78
C LEU A 9 20.69 -1.33 -17.72
N LYS A 10 19.54 -0.99 -17.13
CA LYS A 10 18.36 -0.49 -17.83
C LYS A 10 17.97 0.90 -17.33
N ILE A 11 17.73 1.83 -18.25
CA ILE A 11 17.27 3.18 -17.97
C ILE A 11 15.80 3.35 -18.36
N ILE A 12 14.97 3.84 -17.45
CA ILE A 12 13.61 4.30 -17.74
C ILE A 12 13.64 5.81 -17.97
N ALA A 13 13.32 6.26 -19.18
CA ALA A 13 13.42 7.66 -19.56
C ALA A 13 12.05 8.32 -19.78
N GLY A 14 11.92 9.59 -19.45
CA GLY A 14 10.72 10.37 -19.77
C GLY A 14 10.91 11.88 -19.59
N ALA A 15 10.08 12.68 -20.25
CA ALA A 15 10.17 14.13 -20.14
C ALA A 15 8.82 14.84 -20.22
N ASP A 16 8.80 16.12 -19.85
CA ASP A 16 7.76 17.04 -20.33
C ASP A 16 8.15 17.70 -21.66
N SER A 17 7.28 18.58 -22.17
CA SER A 17 7.51 19.28 -23.44
C SER A 17 8.74 20.19 -23.43
N PHE A 18 9.18 20.68 -22.27
CA PHE A 18 10.38 21.51 -22.16
C PHE A 18 11.65 20.68 -22.05
N GLY A 19 11.57 19.45 -21.53
CA GLY A 19 12.70 18.53 -21.40
C GLY A 19 12.91 17.57 -22.57
N CYS A 20 11.98 17.48 -23.52
CA CYS A 20 11.97 16.42 -24.55
C CYS A 20 13.26 16.37 -25.38
N SER A 21 13.75 17.52 -25.86
CA SER A 21 14.95 17.62 -26.69
C SER A 21 16.20 17.07 -25.99
N VAL A 22 16.40 17.43 -24.71
CA VAL A 22 17.51 16.93 -23.91
C VAL A 22 17.34 15.43 -23.62
N LYS A 23 16.13 14.98 -23.29
CA LYS A 23 15.85 13.55 -23.08
C LYS A 23 16.14 12.73 -24.35
N ASP A 24 15.74 13.20 -25.53
CA ASP A 24 15.98 12.49 -26.80
C ASP A 24 17.47 12.35 -27.12
N ALA A 25 18.27 13.41 -26.86
CA ALA A 25 19.72 13.36 -27.01
C ALA A 25 20.35 12.34 -26.05
N LEU A 26 19.94 12.36 -24.78
CA LEU A 26 20.41 11.41 -23.76
C LEU A 26 20.03 9.96 -24.09
N VAL A 27 18.79 9.73 -24.52
CA VAL A 27 18.32 8.39 -24.93
C VAL A 27 19.15 7.87 -26.11
N SER A 28 19.43 8.73 -27.09
CA SER A 28 20.25 8.37 -28.25
C SER A 28 21.69 8.01 -27.84
N HIS A 29 22.29 8.82 -26.96
CA HIS A 29 23.62 8.57 -26.41
C HIS A 29 23.68 7.26 -25.62
N LEU A 30 22.74 7.03 -24.69
CA LEU A 30 22.67 5.80 -23.89
C LEU A 30 22.54 4.55 -24.77
N ARG A 31 21.70 4.60 -25.82
CA ARG A 31 21.56 3.51 -26.78
C ARG A 31 22.86 3.27 -27.57
N SER A 32 23.62 4.31 -27.88
CA SER A 32 24.93 4.16 -28.54
C SER A 32 25.97 3.44 -27.67
N LEU A 33 25.79 3.47 -26.34
CA LEU A 33 26.59 2.73 -25.37
C LEU A 33 26.07 1.30 -25.12
N ASN A 34 25.08 0.82 -25.91
CA ASN A 34 24.39 -0.45 -25.73
C ASN A 34 23.67 -0.59 -24.37
N ILE A 35 23.25 0.52 -23.76
CA ILE A 35 22.43 0.51 -22.55
C ILE A 35 20.96 0.35 -22.98
N GLU A 36 20.22 -0.54 -22.31
CA GLU A 36 18.78 -0.70 -22.57
C GLU A 36 18.04 0.54 -22.07
N VAL A 37 17.24 1.17 -22.95
CA VAL A 37 16.45 2.36 -22.60
C VAL A 37 14.98 2.17 -22.94
N ASP A 38 14.14 2.15 -21.91
CA ASP A 38 12.68 2.18 -21.99
C ASP A 38 12.23 3.65 -21.95
N ASP A 39 12.02 4.21 -23.14
CA ASP A 39 11.62 5.61 -23.32
C ASP A 39 10.10 5.73 -23.31
N LEU A 40 9.58 6.28 -22.22
CA LEU A 40 8.15 6.49 -21.99
C LEU A 40 7.59 7.69 -22.76
N GLY A 41 8.46 8.44 -23.46
CA GLY A 41 8.10 9.58 -24.26
C GLY A 41 7.86 10.85 -23.43
N THR A 42 6.91 11.65 -23.91
CA THR A 42 6.64 12.99 -23.37
C THR A 42 5.20 13.08 -22.84
N SER A 43 5.04 13.58 -21.62
CA SER A 43 3.74 13.80 -20.97
C SER A 43 3.83 14.96 -19.98
N SER A 44 2.82 15.17 -19.14
CA SER A 44 2.94 16.15 -18.04
C SER A 44 4.07 15.75 -17.09
N TYR A 45 4.79 16.75 -16.57
CA TYR A 45 5.99 16.52 -15.74
C TYR A 45 5.70 15.66 -14.50
N TYR A 46 4.50 15.77 -13.91
CA TYR A 46 4.11 14.97 -12.76
C TYR A 46 3.75 13.53 -13.12
N SER A 47 3.03 13.29 -14.23
CA SER A 47 2.64 11.94 -14.65
C SER A 47 3.83 11.13 -15.12
N ILE A 48 4.71 11.75 -15.92
CA ILE A 48 5.88 11.04 -16.48
C ILE A 48 6.90 10.71 -15.39
N ALA A 49 7.16 11.64 -14.46
CA ALA A 49 8.09 11.42 -13.36
C ALA A 49 7.55 10.41 -12.35
N ALA A 50 6.23 10.41 -12.13
CA ALA A 50 5.58 9.42 -11.30
C ALA A 50 5.71 8.01 -11.88
N GLU A 51 5.54 7.88 -13.20
CA GLU A 51 5.73 6.60 -13.89
C GLU A 51 7.17 6.09 -13.80
N VAL A 52 8.16 6.95 -14.06
CA VAL A 52 9.59 6.61 -13.92
C VAL A 52 9.91 6.20 -12.49
N GLY A 53 9.51 7.00 -11.50
CA GLY A 53 9.74 6.72 -10.08
C GLY A 53 9.12 5.38 -9.65
N ARG A 54 7.89 5.10 -10.09
CA ARG A 54 7.20 3.82 -9.83
C ARG A 54 7.96 2.62 -10.37
N ARG A 55 8.46 2.68 -11.62
CA ARG A 55 9.20 1.57 -12.24
C ARG A 55 10.55 1.34 -11.56
N VAL A 56 11.28 2.40 -11.23
CA VAL A 56 12.55 2.33 -10.50
C VAL A 56 12.35 1.75 -9.09
N SER A 57 11.35 2.24 -8.36
CA SER A 57 10.98 1.75 -7.02
C SER A 57 10.61 0.26 -7.02
N SER A 58 9.79 -0.16 -7.98
CA SER A 58 9.34 -1.55 -8.09
C SER A 58 10.51 -2.49 -8.40
N ALA A 59 11.42 -2.07 -9.28
CA ALA A 59 12.58 -2.86 -9.67
C ALA A 59 13.55 -3.11 -8.50
N ALA A 60 13.71 -2.12 -7.59
CA ALA A 60 14.55 -2.28 -6.40
C ALA A 60 14.05 -3.36 -5.43
N SER A 61 12.74 -3.65 -5.45
CA SER A 61 12.12 -4.69 -4.60
C SER A 61 12.23 -6.09 -5.19
N THR A 62 12.47 -6.19 -6.51
CA THR A 62 12.60 -7.45 -7.23
C THR A 62 14.08 -7.76 -7.43
N ASN A 63 14.53 -8.94 -7.00
CA ASN A 63 15.93 -9.36 -7.17
C ASN A 63 16.20 -9.76 -8.64
N THR A 64 16.06 -8.79 -9.54
CA THR A 64 16.23 -8.95 -10.99
C THR A 64 17.70 -8.95 -11.36
N ALA A 65 18.02 -9.55 -12.51
CA ALA A 65 19.38 -9.60 -13.05
C ALA A 65 19.89 -8.23 -13.53
N ALA A 66 18.98 -7.26 -13.76
CA ALA A 66 19.31 -5.94 -14.30
C ALA A 66 19.16 -4.85 -13.24
N GLU A 67 20.13 -3.93 -13.18
CA GLU A 67 19.97 -2.70 -12.39
C GLU A 67 19.05 -1.74 -13.16
N VAL A 68 18.00 -1.23 -12.51
CA VAL A 68 17.08 -0.27 -13.12
C VAL A 68 17.28 1.11 -12.52
N ARG A 69 17.57 2.09 -13.36
CA ARG A 69 17.68 3.50 -12.99
C ARG A 69 16.76 4.37 -13.85
N GLY A 70 16.53 5.61 -13.43
CA GLY A 70 15.66 6.55 -14.14
C GLY A 70 16.40 7.76 -14.73
N LEU A 71 15.82 8.32 -15.79
CA LEU A 71 16.24 9.57 -16.41
C LEU A 71 15.00 10.41 -16.69
N VAL A 72 14.93 11.61 -16.12
CA VAL A 72 13.79 12.52 -16.32
C VAL A 72 14.26 13.91 -16.74
N ALA A 73 13.48 14.59 -17.56
CA ALA A 73 13.77 15.97 -17.94
C ALA A 73 12.52 16.84 -17.93
N CYS A 74 12.66 18.06 -17.43
CA CYS A 74 11.66 19.12 -17.63
C CYS A 74 12.35 20.48 -17.76
N GLY A 75 11.59 21.57 -17.80
CA GLY A 75 12.14 22.93 -17.93
C GLY A 75 13.33 23.19 -17.01
N THR A 76 13.22 22.91 -15.70
CA THR A 76 14.29 23.11 -14.71
C THR A 76 14.90 21.81 -14.17
N GLY A 77 14.32 20.65 -14.49
CA GLY A 77 14.63 19.35 -13.87
C GLY A 77 14.08 19.16 -12.44
N VAL A 78 13.80 20.24 -11.70
CA VAL A 78 13.37 20.19 -10.30
C VAL A 78 11.99 19.53 -10.14
N GLY A 79 11.03 19.90 -10.98
CA GLY A 79 9.66 19.39 -10.89
C GLY A 79 9.60 17.86 -11.05
N VAL A 80 10.26 17.33 -12.06
CA VAL A 80 10.30 15.88 -12.29
C VAL A 80 11.05 15.15 -11.16
N ALA A 81 12.11 15.73 -10.59
CA ALA A 81 12.80 15.15 -9.44
C ALA A 81 11.87 15.04 -8.21
N ILE A 82 11.08 16.08 -7.92
CA ILE A 82 10.13 16.08 -6.79
C ILE A 82 9.11 14.95 -6.93
N PHE A 83 8.53 14.78 -8.12
CA PHE A 83 7.51 13.76 -8.36
C PHE A 83 8.08 12.33 -8.41
N ALA A 84 9.27 12.14 -8.97
CA ALA A 84 9.94 10.84 -8.95
C ALA A 84 10.26 10.38 -7.51
N ASN A 85 10.72 11.31 -6.65
CA ASN A 85 11.03 11.04 -5.23
C ASN A 85 9.82 10.68 -4.36
N LYS A 86 8.59 10.73 -4.87
CA LYS A 86 7.40 10.29 -4.12
C LYS A 86 7.33 8.77 -3.96
N TYR A 87 8.13 8.03 -4.70
CA TYR A 87 8.11 6.56 -4.70
C TYR A 87 9.21 6.01 -3.78
N PRO A 88 8.91 5.03 -2.92
CA PRO A 88 9.88 4.48 -1.97
C PRO A 88 11.15 3.98 -2.65
N GLY A 89 12.32 4.31 -2.09
CA GLY A 89 13.61 3.88 -2.64
C GLY A 89 14.04 4.62 -3.91
N VAL A 90 13.31 5.66 -4.34
CA VAL A 90 13.76 6.57 -5.40
C VAL A 90 14.53 7.73 -4.78
N PHE A 91 15.72 7.96 -5.30
CA PHE A 91 16.60 9.08 -4.97
C PHE A 91 16.91 9.84 -6.27
N ALA A 92 15.99 10.72 -6.65
CA ALA A 92 16.10 11.58 -7.82
C ALA A 92 16.83 12.88 -7.47
N ALA A 93 17.84 13.23 -8.27
CA ALA A 93 18.61 14.47 -8.11
C ALA A 93 18.61 15.28 -9.41
N THR A 94 18.39 16.59 -9.29
CA THR A 94 18.54 17.51 -10.42
C THR A 94 20.01 17.89 -10.57
N CYS A 95 20.58 17.67 -11.75
CA CYS A 95 21.98 17.99 -12.04
C CYS A 95 22.03 18.95 -13.22
N LEU A 96 22.73 20.08 -13.04
CA LEU A 96 22.92 21.09 -14.09
C LEU A 96 24.35 21.05 -14.64
N SER A 97 25.25 20.31 -13.99
CA SER A 97 26.67 20.17 -14.34
C SER A 97 27.19 18.76 -14.02
N PRO A 98 28.30 18.32 -14.65
CA PRO A 98 28.97 17.07 -14.30
C PRO A 98 29.38 17.00 -12.82
N SER A 99 29.76 18.14 -12.22
CA SER A 99 30.04 18.22 -10.77
C SER A 99 28.82 17.88 -9.91
N ASP A 100 27.62 18.33 -10.31
CA ASP A 100 26.39 17.98 -9.59
C ASP A 100 26.09 16.49 -9.70
N ALA A 101 26.28 15.90 -10.88
CA ALA A 101 26.11 14.47 -11.12
C ALA A 101 27.06 13.62 -10.26
N LEU A 102 28.32 14.04 -10.16
CA LEU A 102 29.32 13.36 -9.35
C LEU A 102 28.95 13.40 -7.86
N ASN A 103 28.56 14.59 -7.35
CA ASN A 103 28.10 14.74 -5.97
C ASN A 103 26.83 13.91 -5.71
N ALA A 104 25.85 13.96 -6.60
CA ALA A 104 24.57 13.26 -6.45
C ALA A 104 24.72 11.73 -6.42
N ARG A 105 25.69 11.16 -7.15
CA ARG A 105 25.99 9.72 -7.08
C ARG A 105 26.81 9.36 -5.86
N SER A 106 27.88 10.12 -5.58
CA SER A 106 28.77 9.83 -4.46
C SER A 106 28.05 9.94 -3.10
N ILE A 107 27.25 10.98 -2.91
CA ILE A 107 26.66 11.31 -1.61
C ILE A 107 25.29 10.66 -1.44
N ASN A 108 24.45 10.69 -2.47
CA ASN A 108 23.05 10.29 -2.35
C ASN A 108 22.75 8.93 -2.98
N ASN A 109 23.73 8.30 -3.65
CA ASN A 109 23.53 7.12 -4.48
C ASN A 109 22.32 7.29 -5.43
N SER A 110 22.14 8.49 -5.99
CA SER A 110 20.94 8.82 -6.77
C SER A 110 20.66 7.82 -7.89
N ASN A 111 19.49 7.21 -7.91
CA ASN A 111 19.10 6.21 -8.91
C ASN A 111 18.17 6.78 -9.98
N VAL A 112 17.84 8.07 -9.90
CA VAL A 112 17.17 8.81 -10.96
C VAL A 112 17.92 10.13 -11.22
N LEU A 113 18.32 10.36 -12.47
CA LEU A 113 18.91 11.62 -12.90
C LEU A 113 17.82 12.55 -13.45
N ALA A 114 17.74 13.77 -12.94
CA ALA A 114 16.87 14.81 -13.48
C ALA A 114 17.69 15.92 -14.15
N VAL A 115 17.30 16.33 -15.36
CA VAL A 115 18.05 17.32 -16.18
C VAL A 115 17.14 18.48 -16.60
N SER A 116 17.72 19.67 -16.69
CA SER A 116 17.05 20.91 -17.12
C SER A 116 17.06 21.05 -18.65
N GLY A 117 15.88 21.12 -19.25
CA GLY A 117 15.73 21.41 -20.68
C GLY A 117 15.98 22.88 -21.05
N MET A 118 15.92 23.80 -20.08
CA MET A 118 16.13 25.24 -20.31
C MET A 118 17.57 25.70 -20.01
N SER A 119 18.28 24.99 -19.13
CA SER A 119 19.59 25.41 -18.62
C SER A 119 20.74 24.52 -19.07
N THR A 120 20.46 23.36 -19.66
CA THR A 120 21.47 22.37 -20.06
C THR A 120 21.35 22.09 -21.55
N SER A 121 22.46 22.25 -22.28
CA SER A 121 22.53 21.85 -23.69
C SER A 121 22.59 20.32 -23.84
N PRO A 122 22.24 19.74 -24.99
CA PRO A 122 22.39 18.31 -25.24
C PRO A 122 23.79 17.77 -24.96
N ASP A 123 24.84 18.47 -25.38
CA ASP A 123 26.23 18.04 -25.17
C ASP A 123 26.60 18.04 -23.68
N SER A 124 26.25 19.11 -22.95
CA SER A 124 26.47 19.17 -21.50
C SER A 124 25.63 18.12 -20.76
N ALA A 125 24.43 17.81 -21.24
CA ALA A 125 23.61 16.74 -20.68
C ALA A 125 24.27 15.37 -20.85
N ILE A 126 24.90 15.12 -22.01
CA ILE A 126 25.68 13.90 -22.26
C ILE A 126 26.83 13.78 -21.27
N GLU A 127 27.58 14.86 -21.02
CA GLU A 127 28.64 14.87 -20.00
C GLU A 127 28.08 14.56 -18.60
N ILE A 128 26.93 15.15 -18.24
CA ILE A 128 26.26 14.91 -16.96
C ILE A 128 25.88 13.44 -16.79
N VAL A 129 25.22 12.83 -17.78
CA VAL A 129 24.78 11.43 -17.68
C VAL A 129 25.97 10.48 -17.65
N ASP A 130 27.02 10.76 -18.42
CA ASP A 130 28.24 9.96 -18.42
C ASP A 130 28.93 9.98 -17.06
N THR A 131 29.07 11.18 -16.47
CA THR A 131 29.61 11.33 -15.12
C THR A 131 28.74 10.59 -14.12
N TRP A 132 27.42 10.74 -14.19
CA TRP A 132 26.48 10.06 -13.30
C TRP A 132 26.55 8.53 -13.40
N LEU A 133 26.67 7.97 -14.60
CA LEU A 133 26.79 6.53 -14.79
C LEU A 133 28.11 5.97 -14.26
N LYS A 134 29.22 6.69 -14.48
CA LYS A 134 30.57 6.25 -14.13
C LYS A 134 30.91 6.43 -12.64
N THR A 135 30.12 7.18 -11.88
CA THR A 135 30.43 7.52 -10.49
C THR A 135 29.90 6.48 -9.49
N PRO A 136 30.80 5.79 -8.75
CA PRO A 136 30.40 4.89 -7.68
C PRO A 136 29.87 5.64 -6.46
N PHE A 137 29.05 4.98 -5.65
CA PHE A 137 28.63 5.52 -4.36
C PHE A 137 29.86 5.67 -3.42
N LYS A 138 29.87 6.74 -2.61
CA LYS A 138 30.96 7.11 -1.69
C LYS A 138 32.32 7.37 -2.36
N SER A 139 32.39 7.60 -3.67
CA SER A 139 33.64 7.97 -4.33
C SER A 139 34.07 9.41 -3.97
N PRO A 140 35.35 9.77 -4.11
CA PRO A 140 35.76 11.18 -4.03
C PRO A 140 34.95 12.06 -4.99
N CYS A 141 34.57 13.25 -4.55
CA CYS A 141 33.77 14.19 -5.34
C CYS A 141 34.07 15.65 -4.99
N PRO A 142 33.60 16.66 -5.75
CA PRO A 142 33.81 18.06 -5.43
C PRO A 142 33.46 18.43 -3.99
N ALA A 143 32.38 17.88 -3.44
CA ALA A 143 31.97 18.15 -2.06
C ALA A 143 32.97 17.61 -1.00
N SER A 144 33.75 16.58 -1.33
CA SER A 144 34.84 16.07 -0.47
C SER A 144 36.19 16.72 -0.78
N GLY A 145 36.23 17.79 -1.58
CA GLY A 145 37.48 18.35 -2.11
C GLY A 145 38.23 17.37 -3.01
N SER A 146 37.50 16.45 -3.66
CA SER A 146 38.04 15.34 -4.46
C SER A 146 38.96 14.39 -3.67
N GLN A 147 38.79 14.30 -2.35
CA GLN A 147 39.48 13.35 -1.48
C GLN A 147 38.55 12.21 -1.02
N PRO A 148 39.10 11.07 -0.55
CA PRO A 148 38.30 10.05 0.11
C PRO A 148 37.52 10.62 1.30
N TRP A 149 36.31 10.10 1.52
CA TRP A 149 35.51 10.51 2.67
C TRP A 149 36.19 10.10 3.99
N PRO A 150 36.22 10.98 5.01
CA PRO A 150 36.55 10.61 6.38
C PRO A 150 35.71 9.42 6.87
N GLU A 151 36.25 8.63 7.81
CA GLU A 151 35.62 7.39 8.27
C GLU A 151 34.22 7.59 8.88
N ASP A 152 34.03 8.69 9.60
CA ASP A 152 32.74 9.11 10.16
C ASP A 152 31.71 9.40 9.06
N ILE A 153 32.12 10.06 7.97
CA ILE A 153 31.24 10.34 6.83
C ILE A 153 30.96 9.05 6.04
N GLN A 154 31.95 8.16 5.87
CA GLN A 154 31.71 6.86 5.23
C GLN A 154 30.67 6.05 6.01
N SER A 155 30.80 6.00 7.33
CA SER A 155 29.83 5.35 8.21
C SER A 155 28.44 6.00 8.11
N PHE A 156 28.35 7.33 8.07
CA PHE A 156 27.09 8.01 7.82
C PHE A 156 26.45 7.61 6.47
N LEU A 157 27.25 7.61 5.39
CA LEU A 157 26.77 7.25 4.06
C LEU A 157 26.30 5.79 3.99
N ASP A 158 26.99 4.87 4.65
CA ASP A 158 26.57 3.46 4.73
C ASP A 158 25.20 3.29 5.39
N ASN A 159 24.96 4.03 6.47
CA ASN A 159 23.67 3.99 7.17
C ASN A 159 22.59 4.80 6.43
N SER A 160 22.96 5.81 5.64
CA SER A 160 22.00 6.72 5.02
C SER A 160 20.96 6.01 4.14
N LEU A 161 21.38 5.02 3.34
CA LEU A 161 20.49 4.28 2.45
C LEU A 161 19.45 3.45 3.20
N THR A 162 19.76 3.01 4.42
CA THR A 162 18.83 2.26 5.28
C THR A 162 17.98 3.17 6.18
N GLU A 163 18.50 4.33 6.57
CA GLU A 163 17.79 5.28 7.44
C GLU A 163 16.82 6.18 6.68
N MET A 164 17.16 6.63 5.47
CA MET A 164 16.30 7.53 4.68
C MET A 164 14.87 7.00 4.49
N PRO A 165 14.64 5.72 4.14
CA PRO A 165 13.28 5.17 4.03
C PRO A 165 12.50 5.13 5.36
N LYS A 166 13.20 5.15 6.51
CA LYS A 166 12.57 5.11 7.82
C LYS A 166 12.01 6.47 8.24
N ILE A 167 12.48 7.58 7.68
CA ILE A 167 12.01 8.94 8.01
C ILE A 167 10.49 9.09 7.75
N SER A 168 9.97 8.47 6.70
CA SER A 168 8.52 8.45 6.45
C SER A 168 7.75 7.52 7.39
N SER A 169 8.43 6.62 8.10
CA SER A 169 7.84 5.66 9.05
C SER A 169 7.87 6.14 10.51
N THR A 170 8.75 7.09 10.85
CA THR A 170 8.88 7.66 12.20
C THR A 170 7.74 8.61 12.59
N GLY A 171 6.75 8.83 11.71
CA GLY A 171 5.47 9.47 12.04
C GLY A 171 4.44 8.55 12.69
N THR A 172 4.81 7.31 13.02
CA THR A 172 3.92 6.27 13.57
C THR A 172 4.33 5.82 14.97
N GLU A 173 4.93 6.70 15.78
CA GLU A 173 4.93 6.52 17.25
C GLU A 173 3.55 6.92 17.78
N GLY A 174 2.56 6.07 17.56
CA GLY A 174 1.18 6.32 18.01
C GLY A 174 0.07 5.66 17.18
N SER A 175 0.20 4.39 16.82
CA SER A 175 -0.95 3.48 16.79
C SER A 175 -0.48 2.04 16.66
N GLU A 176 -0.91 1.21 17.60
CA GLU A 176 -0.72 -0.23 17.53
C GLU A 176 -1.33 -0.78 16.22
N SER A 177 -0.53 -1.51 15.47
CA SER A 177 -0.95 -2.49 14.45
C SER A 177 -1.66 -1.95 13.20
N ASP A 178 -1.11 -0.97 12.48
CA ASP A 178 -1.55 -0.77 11.09
C ASP A 178 -0.98 -1.87 10.18
N SER A 179 -1.79 -2.92 10.02
CA SER A 179 -1.53 -4.09 9.21
C SER A 179 -1.05 -3.71 7.81
N LYS A 180 0.16 -4.15 7.42
CA LYS A 180 0.68 -4.07 6.03
C LYS A 180 -0.19 -4.78 4.99
N CYS A 181 -1.23 -5.47 5.42
CA CYS A 181 -2.13 -6.21 4.55
C CYS A 181 -3.16 -5.27 3.93
N SER A 182 -3.11 -5.08 2.61
CA SER A 182 -4.09 -4.27 1.87
C SER A 182 -5.53 -4.74 2.11
N ILE A 183 -5.75 -6.04 2.33
CA ILE A 183 -7.07 -6.57 2.71
C ILE A 183 -7.46 -6.07 4.10
N CYS A 184 -6.55 -6.09 5.07
CA CYS A 184 -6.83 -5.56 6.41
C CYS A 184 -7.09 -4.04 6.40
N CYS A 185 -6.40 -3.25 5.57
CA CYS A 185 -6.72 -1.81 5.41
C CYS A 185 -8.14 -1.59 4.86
N LEU A 186 -8.56 -2.41 3.87
CA LEU A 186 -9.92 -2.38 3.34
C LEU A 186 -10.96 -2.82 4.37
N VAL A 187 -10.60 -3.74 5.27
CA VAL A 187 -11.45 -4.18 6.39
C VAL A 187 -11.56 -3.07 7.44
N LYS A 188 -10.44 -2.43 7.82
CA LYS A 188 -10.40 -1.38 8.85
C LYS A 188 -11.21 -0.13 8.48
N ASN A 189 -11.16 0.28 7.23
CA ASN A 189 -11.87 1.47 6.74
C ASN A 189 -13.31 1.16 6.30
N ARG A 190 -13.87 0.03 6.71
CA ARG A 190 -15.24 -0.37 6.36
C ARG A 190 -16.23 0.34 7.28
N GLU A 191 -17.05 1.20 6.69
CA GLU A 191 -18.21 1.77 7.39
C GLU A 191 -19.37 0.76 7.47
N LEU A 192 -19.90 0.53 8.68
CA LEU A 192 -21.09 -0.28 8.96
C LEU A 192 -22.27 0.65 9.30
N GLY A 193 -23.41 0.45 8.65
CA GLY A 193 -24.65 1.18 8.98
C GLY A 193 -25.38 0.52 10.15
N PRO A 194 -26.13 1.27 10.98
CA PRO A 194 -26.91 0.68 12.07
C PRO A 194 -28.00 -0.29 11.54
N ILE A 195 -28.32 -1.31 12.34
CA ILE A 195 -29.49 -2.15 12.11
C ILE A 195 -30.64 -1.55 12.93
N ASP A 196 -31.53 -0.80 12.27
CA ASP A 196 -32.57 -0.01 12.94
C ASP A 196 -33.46 -0.81 13.91
N ILE A 197 -33.61 -2.12 13.65
CA ILE A 197 -34.54 -3.00 14.35
C ILE A 197 -33.89 -3.70 15.57
N ILE A 198 -32.55 -3.70 15.68
CA ILE A 198 -31.84 -4.40 16.77
C ILE A 198 -30.78 -3.50 17.40
N PRO A 199 -30.98 -3.05 18.65
CA PRO A 199 -30.03 -2.21 19.35
C PRO A 199 -28.62 -2.83 19.47
N GLY A 200 -27.62 -2.05 19.13
CA GLY A 200 -26.20 -2.45 19.18
C GLY A 200 -25.73 -3.26 17.98
N GLY A 201 -26.61 -3.51 16.99
CA GLY A 201 -26.27 -4.13 15.72
C GLY A 201 -25.89 -3.11 14.64
N SER A 202 -24.88 -3.44 13.84
CA SER A 202 -24.54 -2.73 12.61
C SER A 202 -24.19 -3.71 11.49
N MET A 203 -24.45 -3.34 10.24
CA MET A 203 -24.19 -4.18 9.08
C MET A 203 -23.70 -3.41 7.86
N LYS A 204 -23.02 -4.14 6.96
CA LYS A 204 -22.75 -3.71 5.59
C LYS A 204 -23.02 -4.85 4.63
N ILE A 205 -23.89 -4.60 3.65
CA ILE A 205 -24.10 -5.50 2.52
C ILE A 205 -22.83 -5.51 1.65
N LEU A 206 -22.27 -6.69 1.41
CA LEU A 206 -21.10 -6.90 0.55
C LEU A 206 -21.51 -7.23 -0.88
N ARG A 207 -22.63 -7.95 -1.04
CA ARG A 207 -23.17 -8.40 -2.32
C ARG A 207 -24.66 -8.69 -2.17
N GLU A 208 -25.44 -8.48 -3.22
CA GLU A 208 -26.91 -8.64 -3.21
C GLU A 208 -27.42 -9.99 -3.74
N THR A 209 -26.63 -10.81 -4.44
CA THR A 209 -27.11 -12.11 -4.96
C THR A 209 -25.98 -13.14 -5.20
N PRO A 210 -25.90 -14.24 -4.42
CA PRO A 210 -26.58 -14.42 -3.14
C PRO A 210 -26.19 -13.30 -2.16
N THR A 211 -27.11 -12.90 -1.30
CA THR A 211 -26.91 -11.76 -0.42
C THR A 211 -25.90 -12.13 0.65
N SER A 212 -24.95 -11.24 0.91
CA SER A 212 -23.98 -11.43 1.98
C SER A 212 -23.66 -10.12 2.66
N ALA A 213 -23.37 -10.19 3.94
CA ALA A 213 -23.10 -9.04 4.78
C ALA A 213 -22.04 -9.35 5.82
N ILE A 214 -21.42 -8.28 6.32
CA ILE A 214 -20.67 -8.30 7.57
C ILE A 214 -21.54 -7.62 8.60
N VAL A 215 -21.72 -8.30 9.72
CA VAL A 215 -22.58 -7.86 10.82
C VAL A 215 -21.75 -7.79 12.08
N ARG A 216 -21.96 -6.72 12.86
CA ARG A 216 -21.31 -6.52 14.15
C ARG A 216 -22.36 -6.26 15.22
N PHE A 217 -22.17 -6.86 16.38
CA PHE A 217 -22.93 -6.57 17.58
C PHE A 217 -22.00 -6.22 18.74
N LYS A 218 -22.44 -5.30 19.59
CA LYS A 218 -21.75 -4.95 20.83
C LYS A 218 -21.92 -6.05 21.88
N ALA A 219 -20.92 -6.20 22.74
CA ALA A 219 -20.99 -7.07 23.90
C ALA A 219 -22.25 -6.76 24.73
N GLY A 220 -22.97 -7.80 25.13
CA GLY A 220 -24.23 -7.70 25.89
C GLY A 220 -25.48 -7.48 25.03
N SER A 221 -25.36 -7.27 23.70
CA SER A 221 -26.51 -7.25 22.81
C SER A 221 -27.22 -8.61 22.78
N VAL A 222 -28.54 -8.56 22.58
CA VAL A 222 -29.41 -9.73 22.46
C VAL A 222 -30.28 -9.55 21.22
N GLU A 223 -30.36 -10.59 20.41
CA GLU A 223 -31.39 -10.70 19.37
C GLU A 223 -32.56 -11.49 19.96
N PRO A 224 -33.77 -10.89 20.02
CA PRO A 224 -34.97 -11.60 20.42
C PRO A 224 -35.23 -12.80 19.52
N ALA A 225 -35.97 -13.80 20.01
CA ALA A 225 -36.40 -14.95 19.24
C ALA A 225 -37.03 -14.50 17.92
N HIS A 226 -36.45 -14.90 16.81
CA HIS A 226 -36.89 -14.52 15.48
C HIS A 226 -36.67 -15.65 14.46
N SER A 227 -37.27 -15.50 13.28
CA SER A 227 -37.06 -16.39 12.14
C SER A 227 -36.92 -15.59 10.84
N HIS A 228 -36.40 -16.23 9.81
CA HIS A 228 -36.21 -15.66 8.47
C HIS A 228 -36.94 -16.49 7.40
N THR A 229 -37.29 -15.86 6.28
CA THR A 229 -37.84 -16.59 5.11
C THR A 229 -36.80 -17.51 4.49
N PHE A 230 -35.53 -17.09 4.45
CA PHE A 230 -34.43 -17.85 3.88
C PHE A 230 -33.48 -18.35 4.96
N GLY A 231 -32.93 -19.54 4.76
CA GLY A 231 -31.86 -20.04 5.60
C GLY A 231 -30.59 -19.22 5.40
N HIS A 232 -29.74 -19.18 6.42
CA HIS A 232 -28.51 -18.40 6.37
C HIS A 232 -27.32 -19.15 6.95
N ASP A 233 -26.18 -18.90 6.32
CA ASP A 233 -24.85 -19.34 6.73
C ASP A 233 -24.17 -18.23 7.49
N LEU A 234 -23.52 -18.52 8.62
CA LEU A 234 -22.65 -17.56 9.28
C LEU A 234 -21.29 -18.15 9.67
N VAL A 235 -20.26 -17.31 9.65
CA VAL A 235 -18.93 -17.60 10.22
C VAL A 235 -18.51 -16.45 11.14
N VAL A 236 -18.12 -16.77 12.37
CA VAL A 236 -17.62 -15.77 13.33
C VAL A 236 -16.21 -15.35 12.96
N LEU A 237 -16.00 -14.06 12.79
CA LEU A 237 -14.71 -13.45 12.45
C LEU A 237 -14.00 -12.88 13.68
N GLU A 238 -14.76 -12.39 14.65
CA GLU A 238 -14.26 -11.83 15.91
C GLU A 238 -15.30 -12.04 17.02
N GLY A 239 -14.85 -12.19 18.26
CA GLY A 239 -15.71 -12.27 19.45
C GLY A 239 -16.36 -13.63 19.69
N LYS A 240 -17.41 -13.61 20.51
CA LYS A 240 -18.13 -14.81 20.99
C LYS A 240 -19.62 -14.55 21.12
N LYS A 241 -20.44 -15.47 20.58
CA LYS A 241 -21.90 -15.44 20.67
C LYS A 241 -22.47 -16.81 21.02
N THR A 242 -23.66 -16.82 21.61
CA THR A 242 -24.46 -18.03 21.77
C THR A 242 -25.72 -17.92 20.94
N VAL A 243 -26.04 -18.98 20.20
CA VAL A 243 -27.27 -19.11 19.43
C VAL A 243 -28.09 -20.26 20.02
N TRP A 244 -29.33 -19.96 20.39
CA TRP A 244 -30.32 -20.96 20.79
C TRP A 244 -31.29 -21.18 19.64
N ASN A 245 -31.26 -22.37 19.04
CA ASN A 245 -32.29 -22.79 18.10
C ASN A 245 -33.48 -23.34 18.90
N LEU A 246 -34.52 -22.51 19.04
CA LEU A 246 -35.70 -22.83 19.85
C LEU A 246 -36.60 -23.86 19.15
N SER A 247 -36.61 -23.89 17.82
CA SER A 247 -37.33 -24.92 17.05
C SER A 247 -36.80 -26.32 17.34
N LYS A 248 -35.48 -26.46 17.46
CA LYS A 248 -34.80 -27.76 17.66
C LYS A 248 -34.39 -28.04 19.10
N LYS A 249 -34.47 -27.03 19.98
CA LYS A 249 -33.97 -27.08 21.36
C LYS A 249 -32.46 -27.36 21.43
N GLU A 250 -31.72 -26.74 20.53
CA GLU A 250 -30.27 -26.85 20.45
C GLU A 250 -29.60 -25.54 20.85
N LYS A 251 -28.39 -25.62 21.41
CA LYS A 251 -27.59 -24.48 21.81
C LYS A 251 -26.22 -24.59 21.18
N PHE A 252 -25.76 -23.49 20.59
CA PHE A 252 -24.47 -23.36 19.94
C PHE A 252 -23.70 -22.19 20.55
N ASP A 253 -22.58 -22.48 21.20
CA ASP A 253 -21.62 -21.48 21.65
C ASP A 253 -20.57 -21.31 20.56
N LEU A 254 -20.56 -20.16 19.87
CA LEU A 254 -19.74 -19.88 18.71
C LEU A 254 -18.63 -18.88 19.04
N SER A 255 -17.43 -19.17 18.56
CA SER A 255 -16.21 -18.39 18.68
C SER A 255 -15.54 -18.22 17.31
N VAL A 256 -14.42 -17.48 17.26
CA VAL A 256 -13.72 -17.17 16.00
C VAL A 256 -13.43 -18.43 15.17
N GLY A 257 -13.90 -18.42 13.93
CA GLY A 257 -13.77 -19.53 12.98
C GLY A 257 -14.94 -20.52 12.98
N ASP A 258 -15.83 -20.48 13.98
CA ASP A 258 -16.98 -21.36 14.03
C ASP A 258 -18.04 -20.96 12.98
N TYR A 259 -18.66 -21.99 12.40
CA TYR A 259 -19.70 -21.88 11.38
C TYR A 259 -21.02 -22.41 11.90
N LEU A 260 -22.12 -21.73 11.56
CA LEU A 260 -23.47 -22.20 11.83
C LEU A 260 -24.39 -21.94 10.63
N PHE A 261 -25.10 -22.98 10.20
CA PHE A 261 -26.23 -22.85 9.29
C PHE A 261 -27.54 -22.88 10.08
N THR A 262 -28.37 -21.85 9.89
CA THR A 262 -29.74 -21.83 10.41
C THR A 262 -30.70 -22.03 9.25
N PRO A 263 -31.48 -23.12 9.24
CA PRO A 263 -32.50 -23.34 8.22
C PRO A 263 -33.57 -22.25 8.19
N ALA A 264 -34.18 -22.06 7.02
CA ALA A 264 -35.35 -21.20 6.87
C ALA A 264 -36.42 -21.56 7.91
N THR A 265 -37.12 -20.55 8.45
CA THR A 265 -38.21 -20.69 9.43
C THR A 265 -37.84 -21.23 10.82
N ASP A 266 -36.61 -21.70 11.05
CA ASP A 266 -36.15 -22.05 12.40
C ASP A 266 -36.14 -20.78 13.28
N VAL A 267 -36.79 -20.87 14.45
CA VAL A 267 -36.83 -19.79 15.43
C VAL A 267 -35.58 -19.88 16.29
N HIS A 268 -34.84 -18.77 16.37
CA HIS A 268 -33.63 -18.72 17.16
C HIS A 268 -33.45 -17.40 17.89
N ARG A 269 -32.70 -17.46 18.99
CA ARG A 269 -32.33 -16.32 19.85
C ARG A 269 -30.81 -16.23 19.93
N VAL A 270 -30.28 -15.02 20.08
CA VAL A 270 -28.82 -14.82 20.13
C VAL A 270 -28.41 -13.92 21.28
N LYS A 271 -27.31 -14.26 21.97
CA LYS A 271 -26.60 -13.39 22.92
C LYS A 271 -25.17 -13.19 22.44
N TYR A 272 -24.73 -11.94 22.50
CA TYR A 272 -23.36 -11.55 22.23
C TYR A 272 -22.61 -11.35 23.55
N HIS A 273 -21.61 -12.18 23.82
CA HIS A 273 -20.84 -12.10 25.07
C HIS A 273 -19.67 -11.12 24.96
N GLU A 274 -19.16 -10.93 23.75
CA GLU A 274 -18.10 -10.00 23.39
C GLU A 274 -18.55 -9.14 22.20
N ASP A 275 -17.81 -8.07 21.90
CA ASP A 275 -17.96 -7.38 20.62
C ASP A 275 -17.70 -8.40 19.51
N THR A 276 -18.74 -8.72 18.74
CA THR A 276 -18.73 -9.87 17.83
C THR A 276 -18.94 -9.40 16.41
N GLU A 277 -18.06 -9.82 15.50
CA GLU A 277 -18.20 -9.64 14.05
C GLU A 277 -18.35 -11.00 13.37
N PHE A 278 -19.28 -11.10 12.42
CA PHE A 278 -19.46 -12.31 11.64
C PHE A 278 -19.82 -11.98 10.18
N PHE A 279 -19.42 -12.88 9.29
CA PHE A 279 -19.90 -12.91 7.91
C PHE A 279 -21.19 -13.73 7.89
N ILE A 280 -22.22 -13.23 7.20
CA ILE A 280 -23.48 -13.94 7.00
C ILE A 280 -23.89 -13.90 5.54
N LYS A 281 -24.45 -15.01 5.04
CA LYS A 281 -24.92 -15.18 3.67
C LYS A 281 -26.29 -15.85 3.65
N TRP A 282 -27.19 -15.37 2.80
CA TRP A 282 -28.52 -15.92 2.60
C TRP A 282 -28.99 -15.63 1.17
N ASP A 283 -30.11 -16.24 0.76
CA ASP A 283 -30.73 -15.97 -0.53
C ASP A 283 -31.83 -14.90 -0.41
N GLY A 284 -32.01 -14.07 -1.44
CA GLY A 284 -33.11 -13.12 -1.51
C GLY A 284 -33.00 -11.92 -0.55
N LYS A 285 -34.16 -11.35 -0.20
CA LYS A 285 -34.25 -10.15 0.65
C LYS A 285 -34.05 -10.52 2.12
N TRP A 286 -33.42 -9.62 2.88
CA TRP A 286 -33.33 -9.76 4.34
C TRP A 286 -34.68 -9.45 4.98
N ASP A 287 -35.15 -10.35 5.83
CA ASP A 287 -36.35 -10.20 6.64
C ASP A 287 -36.13 -10.76 8.05
N MET A 288 -36.87 -10.27 9.04
CA MET A 288 -36.83 -10.79 10.40
C MET A 288 -38.24 -10.78 10.97
N PHE A 289 -38.73 -11.95 11.39
CA PHE A 289 -40.02 -12.09 12.05
C PHE A 289 -39.78 -12.35 13.54
N PHE A 290 -40.05 -11.35 14.38
CA PHE A 290 -39.88 -11.47 15.83
C PHE A 290 -41.04 -12.25 16.46
N HIS A 291 -40.69 -13.17 17.36
CA HIS A 291 -41.62 -14.01 18.13
C HIS A 291 -41.65 -13.65 19.61
N GLU A 292 -40.81 -12.71 20.03
CA GLU A 292 -40.81 -12.13 21.38
C GLU A 292 -40.29 -10.68 21.33
N ASP A 293 -40.51 -9.92 22.40
CA ASP A 293 -39.90 -8.60 22.57
C ASP A 293 -38.50 -8.67 23.21
N LEU A 294 -37.78 -7.56 23.15
CA LEU A 294 -36.41 -7.46 23.66
C LEU A 294 -36.29 -7.66 25.17
N GLN A 295 -37.32 -7.30 25.94
CA GLN A 295 -37.29 -7.48 27.39
C GLN A 295 -37.42 -8.95 27.74
N ALA A 296 -38.39 -9.64 27.15
CA ALA A 296 -38.58 -11.08 27.29
C ALA A 296 -37.32 -11.86 26.89
N ALA A 297 -36.66 -11.44 25.80
CA ALA A 297 -35.41 -12.03 25.34
C ALA A 297 -34.28 -11.92 26.38
N LYS A 298 -34.11 -10.74 26.99
CA LYS A 298 -33.10 -10.51 28.04
C LYS A 298 -33.38 -11.36 29.29
N GLU A 299 -34.63 -11.40 29.75
CA GLU A 299 -35.03 -12.21 30.90
C GLU A 299 -34.81 -13.71 30.67
N ALA A 300 -35.10 -14.20 29.46
CA ALA A 300 -34.88 -15.61 29.10
C ALA A 300 -33.39 -15.98 29.11
N VAL A 301 -32.55 -15.09 28.60
CA VAL A 301 -31.10 -15.24 28.56
C VAL A 301 -30.48 -15.22 29.97
N ASP A 302 -30.97 -14.36 30.86
CA ASP A 302 -30.46 -14.26 32.23
C ASP A 302 -30.82 -15.50 33.06
N LYS A 303 -31.99 -16.11 32.82
CA LYS A 303 -32.40 -17.38 33.44
C LYS A 303 -31.53 -18.56 33.04
N GLU A 304 -30.96 -18.56 31.84
CA GLU A 304 -30.04 -19.60 31.39
C GLU A 304 -28.57 -19.35 31.77
N SER A 305 -28.24 -18.15 32.23
CA SER A 305 -26.89 -17.77 32.67
C SER A 305 -26.66 -18.01 34.17
N ASN A 306 -27.72 -18.35 34.93
CA ASN A 306 -27.73 -18.72 36.35
C ASN A 306 -27.96 -20.22 36.52
#